data_AF-A0A369QE58-F1
#
_entry.id   AF-A0A369QE58-F1
#
_cell.length_a   1.000
_cell.length_b   1.000
_cell.length_c   1.000
_cell.angle_alpha   90.00
_cell.angle_beta   90.00
_cell.angle_gamma   90.00
#
_symmetry.space_group_name_H-M   'P 1'
#
loop_
_entity.id
_entity.type
_entity.pdbx_description
1 polymer ?
#
loop_
_entity_poly.entity_id
_entity_poly.type
_entity_poly.pdbx_seq_one_letter_code
_entity_poly.pdbx_strand_id
1 'polypeptide(L)'
;MSGTLDYFNKQSSNILLEVVPADPVQPTSTYWTNIPDMKIQNNGAELSLNYSSDPQGDFSYSLGGNITYIKNQVKESPYSVLATGAAQGAGQTGATINGYINNEPLGAFYMYQFDGINETGQNIFRDTNNDGAILDNDRVVVGSAIPKFIYGYNLNLKYKAFDLGLNFNGVAGNKVYNHTNMTLFSKALLAKSNNATDFAVQYPNEVLSNANIVSTRYLENGSFLRLNNATLAYNVKLAGTKLANVFQRISLNLTGQNLFVLTDYTGFDPEVNTGSAAGGIQTFGIDRFTYPRSRTFLLGVNLTF
;
A
#
# COMPACT_ATOMS: atom_id res chain seq x y z
N MET A 1 28.75 0.64 -15.97
CA MET A 1 27.45 0.04 -15.61
C MET A 1 27.72 -1.07 -14.62
N SER A 2 26.95 -1.14 -13.54
CA SER A 2 26.97 -2.22 -12.56
C SER A 2 25.55 -2.69 -12.29
N GLY A 3 25.39 -3.93 -11.83
CA GLY A 3 24.09 -4.46 -11.48
C GLY A 3 24.20 -5.77 -10.71
N THR A 4 23.11 -6.12 -10.04
CA THR A 4 22.96 -7.38 -9.31
C THR A 4 21.63 -8.01 -9.65
N LEU A 5 21.60 -9.33 -9.71
CA LEU A 5 20.39 -10.12 -9.84
C LEU A 5 20.39 -11.15 -8.72
N ASP A 6 19.43 -11.04 -7.82
CA ASP A 6 19.29 -11.89 -6.66
C ASP A 6 17.99 -12.68 -6.77
N TYR A 7 18.02 -13.95 -6.36
CA TYR A 7 16.84 -14.79 -6.19
C TYR A 7 16.74 -15.20 -4.73
N PHE A 8 15.54 -15.09 -4.16
CA PHE A 8 15.29 -15.49 -2.78
C PHE A 8 14.12 -16.47 -2.70
N ASN A 9 14.25 -17.41 -1.76
CA ASN A 9 13.17 -18.29 -1.34
C ASN A 9 13.29 -18.48 0.17
N LYS A 10 12.39 -17.81 0.90
CA LYS A 10 12.34 -17.82 2.36
C LYS A 10 11.04 -18.49 2.80
N GLN A 11 11.18 -19.48 3.67
CA GLN A 11 10.05 -20.09 4.38
C GLN A 11 10.17 -19.74 5.86
N SER A 12 9.14 -19.12 6.41
CA SER A 12 8.98 -18.94 7.85
C SER A 12 8.07 -20.05 8.38
N SER A 13 8.50 -20.75 9.43
CA SER A 13 7.73 -21.75 10.18
C SER A 13 7.56 -21.29 11.63
N ASN A 14 6.78 -22.03 12.44
CA ASN A 14 6.46 -21.68 13.82
C ASN A 14 5.82 -20.29 13.90
N ILE A 15 4.74 -20.10 13.15
CA ILE A 15 4.05 -18.81 13.09
C ILE A 15 3.34 -18.59 14.43
N LEU A 16 3.81 -17.60 15.18
CA LEU A 16 3.27 -17.25 16.49
C LEU A 16 2.06 -16.33 16.32
N LEU A 17 0.89 -16.78 16.75
CA LEU A 17 -0.36 -16.01 16.71
C LEU A 17 -1.10 -16.13 18.05
N GLU A 18 -1.93 -15.15 18.34
CA GLU A 18 -2.86 -15.20 19.45
C GLU A 18 -4.13 -15.92 18.98
N VAL A 19 -4.50 -17.01 19.67
CA VAL A 19 -5.64 -17.85 19.32
C VAL A 19 -6.63 -17.94 20.48
N VAL A 20 -7.89 -18.20 20.15
CA VAL A 20 -8.91 -18.56 21.13
C VAL A 20 -8.77 -20.05 21.44
N PRO A 21 -8.84 -20.48 22.71
CA PRO A 21 -8.79 -21.89 23.07
C PRO A 21 -9.91 -22.68 22.40
N ALA A 22 -9.57 -23.86 21.87
CA ALA A 22 -10.55 -24.86 21.51
C ALA A 22 -11.15 -25.49 22.79
N ASP A 23 -12.36 -26.02 22.68
CA ASP A 23 -13.04 -26.68 23.80
C ASP A 23 -12.20 -27.80 24.43
N PRO A 24 -12.29 -28.00 25.76
CA PRO A 24 -13.18 -27.31 26.70
C PRO A 24 -12.72 -25.91 27.11
N VAL A 25 -13.68 -25.04 27.43
CA VAL A 25 -13.50 -23.65 27.89
C VAL A 25 -12.36 -23.54 28.91
N GLN A 26 -11.34 -22.76 28.55
CA GLN A 26 -10.20 -22.44 29.40
C GLN A 26 -10.46 -21.12 30.16
N PRO A 27 -9.80 -20.89 31.32
CA PRO A 27 -9.96 -19.65 32.09
C PRO A 27 -9.45 -18.39 31.39
N THR A 28 -8.67 -18.53 30.30
CA THR A 28 -8.21 -17.43 29.45
C THR A 28 -9.01 -17.38 28.15
N SER A 29 -9.37 -16.17 27.70
CA SER A 29 -10.08 -15.96 26.44
C SER A 29 -9.19 -16.14 25.20
N THR A 30 -7.89 -15.94 25.34
CA THR A 30 -6.88 -16.08 24.28
C THR A 30 -5.53 -16.54 24.86
N TYR A 31 -4.66 -17.12 24.02
CA TYR A 31 -3.24 -17.35 24.34
C TYR A 31 -2.37 -17.34 23.08
N TRP A 32 -1.08 -17.07 23.27
CA TRP A 32 -0.09 -17.11 22.19
C TRP A 32 0.42 -18.53 21.97
N THR A 33 0.39 -19.00 20.73
CA THR A 33 0.96 -20.29 20.36
C THR A 33 1.53 -20.27 18.95
N ASN A 34 2.51 -21.13 18.70
CA ASN A 34 2.91 -21.43 17.34
C ASN A 34 1.79 -22.24 16.70
N ILE A 35 1.28 -21.78 15.56
CA ILE A 35 0.29 -22.51 14.80
C ILE A 35 0.95 -23.74 14.19
N PRO A 36 0.47 -24.96 14.51
CA PRO A 36 1.03 -26.19 13.96
C PRO A 36 1.02 -26.16 12.43
N ASP A 37 2.15 -26.58 11.83
CA ASP A 37 2.39 -26.75 10.39
C ASP A 37 2.27 -25.50 9.50
N MET A 38 1.67 -24.42 10.00
CA MET A 38 1.52 -23.17 9.25
C MET A 38 2.88 -22.62 8.83
N LYS A 39 3.00 -22.31 7.54
CA LYS A 39 4.20 -21.74 6.92
C LYS A 39 3.85 -20.51 6.11
N ILE A 40 4.72 -19.51 6.14
CA ILE A 40 4.67 -18.36 5.22
C ILE A 40 5.84 -18.47 4.25
N GLN A 41 5.54 -18.60 2.97
CA GLN A 41 6.54 -18.69 1.92
C GLN A 41 6.64 -17.36 1.17
N ASN A 42 7.86 -16.84 1.04
CA ASN A 42 8.18 -15.67 0.22
C ASN A 42 9.26 -16.08 -0.78
N ASN A 43 8.94 -16.01 -2.07
CA ASN A 43 9.92 -16.21 -3.12
C ASN A 43 9.86 -15.06 -4.11
N GLY A 44 10.97 -14.79 -4.78
CA GLY A 44 11.06 -13.64 -5.65
C GLY A 44 12.44 -13.44 -6.24
N ALA A 45 12.54 -12.41 -7.06
CA ALA A 45 13.78 -11.99 -7.69
C ALA A 45 13.92 -10.47 -7.58
N GLU A 46 15.15 -10.02 -7.39
CA GLU A 46 15.50 -8.61 -7.28
C GLU A 46 16.55 -8.27 -8.34
N LEU A 47 16.30 -7.23 -9.11
CA LEU A 47 17.23 -6.69 -10.09
C LEU A 47 17.58 -5.27 -9.67
N SER A 48 18.88 -4.99 -9.57
CA SER A 48 19.41 -3.64 -9.38
C SER A 48 20.33 -3.30 -10.55
N LEU A 49 20.16 -2.11 -11.13
CA LEU A 49 20.97 -1.60 -12.22
C LEU A 49 21.42 -0.18 -11.91
N ASN A 50 22.69 0.11 -12.16
CA ASN A 50 23.28 1.42 -11.99
C ASN A 50 24.14 1.77 -13.21
N TYR A 51 23.90 2.96 -13.72
CA TYR A 51 24.68 3.56 -14.79
C TYR A 51 25.13 4.95 -14.36
N SER A 52 26.40 5.26 -14.63
CA SER A 52 26.96 6.60 -14.46
C SER A 52 27.73 6.95 -15.72
N SER A 53 27.54 8.17 -16.21
CA SER A 53 28.36 8.74 -17.27
C SER A 53 29.77 9.10 -16.76
N ASP A 54 30.60 9.64 -17.65
CA ASP A 54 31.88 10.25 -17.25
C ASP A 54 31.63 11.39 -16.24
N PRO A 55 32.21 11.32 -15.02
CA PRO A 55 32.06 12.37 -14.02
C PRO A 55 32.87 13.64 -14.31
N GLN A 56 33.81 13.61 -15.25
CA GLN A 56 34.69 14.74 -15.55
C GLN A 56 34.11 15.77 -16.53
N GLY A 57 33.03 15.41 -17.23
CA GLY A 57 32.36 16.31 -18.18
C GLY A 57 31.63 17.48 -17.51
N ASP A 58 31.40 18.55 -18.27
CA ASP A 58 30.54 19.68 -17.87
C ASP A 58 29.10 19.23 -17.56
N PHE A 59 28.67 18.14 -18.18
CA PHE A 59 27.43 17.45 -17.91
C PHE A 59 27.74 15.99 -17.54
N SER A 60 27.24 15.54 -16.40
CA SER A 60 27.27 14.13 -16.01
C SER A 60 25.93 13.70 -15.43
N TYR A 61 25.66 12.41 -15.50
CA TYR A 61 24.41 11.85 -15.00
C TYR A 61 24.63 10.45 -14.43
N SER A 62 23.81 10.09 -13.45
CA SER A 62 23.67 8.72 -13.00
C SER A 62 22.19 8.33 -12.90
N LEU A 63 21.92 7.12 -13.35
CA LEU A 63 20.62 6.48 -13.26
C LEU A 63 20.81 5.20 -12.45
N GLY A 64 20.10 5.11 -11.33
CA GLY A 64 20.04 3.91 -10.50
C GLY A 64 18.60 3.43 -10.42
N GLY A 65 18.38 2.12 -10.36
CA GLY A 65 17.06 1.57 -10.16
C GLY A 65 17.08 0.15 -9.65
N ASN A 66 16.06 -0.20 -8.88
CA ASN A 66 15.83 -1.53 -8.38
C ASN A 66 14.37 -1.94 -8.58
N ILE A 67 14.15 -3.22 -8.86
CA ILE A 67 12.82 -3.82 -8.93
C ILE A 67 12.86 -5.20 -8.28
N THR A 68 11.90 -5.45 -7.39
CA THR A 68 11.68 -6.72 -6.72
C THR A 68 10.35 -7.28 -7.18
N TYR A 69 10.35 -8.50 -7.72
CA TYR A 69 9.16 -9.32 -7.85
C TYR A 69 9.04 -10.19 -6.60
N ILE A 70 7.89 -10.18 -5.92
CA ILE A 70 7.64 -10.99 -4.74
C ILE A 70 6.33 -11.77 -4.88
N LYS A 71 6.40 -13.06 -4.56
CA LYS A 71 5.26 -13.95 -4.39
C LYS A 71 5.23 -14.44 -2.95
N ASN A 72 4.23 -13.97 -2.22
CA ASN A 72 3.96 -14.38 -0.85
C ASN A 72 2.79 -15.39 -0.84
N GLN A 73 2.90 -16.44 -0.03
CA GLN A 73 1.83 -17.44 0.16
C GLN A 73 1.78 -17.96 1.59
N VAL A 74 0.57 -18.12 2.12
CA VAL A 74 0.26 -18.88 3.33
C VAL A 74 0.10 -20.36 2.96
N LYS A 75 0.69 -21.25 3.74
CA LYS A 75 0.64 -22.71 3.52
C LYS A 75 0.29 -23.40 4.83
N GLU A 76 -0.48 -24.48 4.72
CA GLU A 76 -0.73 -25.43 5.81
C GLU A 76 -1.32 -24.78 7.08
N SER A 77 -2.05 -23.67 6.94
CA SER A 77 -2.85 -23.10 8.02
C SER A 77 -3.99 -24.08 8.38
N PRO A 78 -4.21 -24.38 9.68
CA PRO A 78 -5.36 -25.17 10.12
C PRO A 78 -6.69 -24.40 10.03
N TYR A 79 -6.65 -23.08 9.83
CA TYR A 79 -7.82 -22.23 9.65
C TYR A 79 -8.18 -22.09 8.17
N SER A 80 -9.47 -22.12 7.85
CA SER A 80 -10.00 -21.81 6.52
C SER A 80 -9.74 -20.34 6.16
N VAL A 81 -10.08 -19.44 7.07
CA VAL A 81 -9.78 -18.01 7.00
C VAL A 81 -9.36 -17.54 8.39
N LEU A 82 -8.12 -17.07 8.52
CA LEU A 82 -7.69 -16.36 9.72
C LEU A 82 -7.84 -14.86 9.46
N ALA A 83 -8.95 -14.28 9.91
CA ALA A 83 -9.27 -12.87 9.69
C ALA A 83 -8.23 -11.97 10.36
N THR A 84 -7.60 -11.09 9.59
CA THR A 84 -6.64 -10.09 10.11
C THR A 84 -7.16 -8.68 9.98
N GLY A 85 -8.22 -8.44 9.20
CA GLY A 85 -8.89 -7.16 9.07
C GLY A 85 -10.39 -7.31 8.93
N ALA A 86 -11.14 -6.48 9.64
CA ALA A 86 -12.59 -6.40 9.58
C ALA A 86 -13.06 -4.97 9.33
N ALA A 87 -14.25 -4.83 8.74
CA ALA A 87 -14.94 -3.56 8.64
C ALA A 87 -15.37 -3.09 10.03
N GLN A 88 -15.44 -1.78 10.18
CA GLN A 88 -15.86 -1.10 11.40
C GLN A 88 -16.98 -0.13 11.10
N GLY A 89 -17.83 0.14 12.09
CA GLY A 89 -18.98 1.02 11.96
C GLY A 89 -20.31 0.29 12.16
N ALA A 90 -21.41 1.04 12.04
CA ALA A 90 -22.76 0.52 12.26
C ALA A 90 -23.08 -0.62 11.28
N GLY A 91 -23.51 -1.76 11.82
CA GLY A 91 -23.90 -2.94 11.02
C GLY A 91 -22.73 -3.75 10.45
N GLN A 92 -21.48 -3.48 10.85
CA GLN A 92 -20.28 -4.15 10.32
C GLN A 92 -19.68 -5.22 11.24
N THR A 93 -20.36 -5.55 12.34
CA THR A 93 -19.89 -6.53 13.32
C THR A 93 -19.61 -7.87 12.63
N GLY A 94 -18.37 -8.35 12.72
CA GLY A 94 -17.94 -9.63 12.15
C GLY A 94 -17.64 -9.61 10.65
N ALA A 95 -17.74 -8.45 9.97
CA ALA A 95 -17.53 -8.37 8.53
C ALA A 95 -16.02 -8.40 8.17
N THR A 96 -15.49 -9.57 7.86
CA THR A 96 -14.09 -9.76 7.43
C THR A 96 -13.80 -9.09 6.09
N ILE A 97 -12.70 -8.33 6.01
CA ILE A 97 -12.18 -7.71 4.78
C ILE A 97 -11.03 -8.52 4.21
N ASN A 98 -10.08 -8.93 5.05
CA ASN A 98 -8.92 -9.72 4.64
C ASN A 98 -8.38 -10.61 5.77
N GLY A 99 -7.51 -11.53 5.38
CA GLY A 99 -6.93 -12.50 6.29
C GLY A 99 -5.86 -13.37 5.68
N TYR A 100 -5.52 -14.45 6.38
CA TYR A 100 -4.64 -15.50 5.90
C TYR A 100 -5.49 -16.68 5.44
N ILE A 101 -5.30 -17.07 4.19
CA ILE A 101 -6.04 -18.12 3.51
C ILE A 101 -5.02 -19.02 2.83
N ASN A 102 -5.19 -20.34 2.95
CA ASN A 102 -4.25 -21.29 2.37
C ASN A 102 -4.08 -21.09 0.86
N ASN A 103 -2.83 -21.13 0.41
CA ASN A 103 -2.36 -20.90 -0.95
C ASN A 103 -2.46 -19.46 -1.46
N GLU A 104 -2.94 -18.53 -0.64
CA GLU A 104 -3.07 -17.12 -0.97
C GLU A 104 -2.00 -16.27 -0.26
N PRO A 105 -1.70 -15.06 -0.77
CA PRO A 105 -0.82 -14.14 -0.06
C PRO A 105 -1.39 -13.71 1.29
N LEU A 106 -0.50 -13.29 2.20
CA LEU A 106 -0.87 -12.56 3.40
C LEU A 106 -1.73 -11.34 3.02
N GLY A 107 -2.73 -11.02 3.86
CA GLY A 107 -3.64 -9.93 3.59
C GLY A 107 -4.45 -10.13 2.30
N ALA A 108 -4.78 -11.38 1.96
CA ALA A 108 -5.71 -11.71 0.88
C ALA A 108 -7.09 -11.15 1.21
N PHE A 109 -7.64 -10.38 0.27
CA PHE A 109 -8.97 -9.80 0.39
C PHE A 109 -10.02 -10.87 0.12
N TYR A 110 -10.93 -11.10 1.08
CA TYR A 110 -11.93 -12.15 1.04
C TYR A 110 -13.32 -11.55 1.26
N MET A 111 -14.08 -11.39 0.18
CA MET A 111 -15.31 -10.58 0.16
C MET A 111 -16.21 -10.94 -1.01
N TYR A 112 -17.42 -10.38 -1.05
CA TYR A 112 -18.34 -10.53 -2.17
C TYR A 112 -17.83 -9.80 -3.42
N GLN A 113 -18.11 -10.36 -4.59
CA GLN A 113 -17.92 -9.67 -5.87
C GLN A 113 -19.16 -8.82 -6.17
N PHE A 114 -18.99 -7.51 -6.18
CA PHE A 114 -20.04 -6.55 -6.52
C PHE A 114 -20.16 -6.42 -8.05
N ASP A 115 -21.33 -6.74 -8.59
CA ASP A 115 -21.64 -6.71 -10.02
C ASP A 115 -22.49 -5.48 -10.43
N GLY A 116 -22.76 -4.56 -9.50
CA GLY A 116 -23.43 -3.29 -9.76
C GLY A 116 -24.71 -3.08 -8.96
N ILE A 117 -25.59 -2.22 -9.48
CA ILE A 117 -26.89 -1.90 -8.88
C ILE A 117 -28.00 -2.36 -9.83
N ASN A 118 -29.01 -3.05 -9.32
CA ASN A 118 -30.15 -3.52 -10.13
C ASN A 118 -31.13 -2.38 -10.47
N GLU A 119 -32.15 -2.69 -11.26
CA GLU A 119 -33.19 -1.73 -11.67
C GLU A 119 -33.93 -1.10 -10.48
N THR A 120 -34.09 -1.83 -9.37
CA THR A 120 -34.73 -1.33 -8.14
C THR A 120 -33.78 -0.53 -7.24
N GLY A 121 -32.52 -0.36 -7.64
CA GLY A 121 -31.52 0.42 -6.92
C GLY A 121 -30.76 -0.34 -5.83
N GLN A 122 -30.91 -1.66 -5.75
CA GLN A 122 -30.24 -2.53 -4.76
C GLN A 122 -28.89 -3.06 -5.25
N ASN A 123 -27.97 -3.33 -4.32
CA ASN A 123 -26.69 -3.97 -4.62
C ASN A 123 -26.87 -5.36 -5.24
N ILE A 124 -26.12 -5.66 -6.30
CA ILE A 124 -25.98 -6.99 -6.90
C ILE A 124 -24.61 -7.55 -6.51
N PHE A 125 -24.62 -8.78 -6.00
CA PHE A 125 -23.41 -9.55 -5.77
C PHE A 125 -23.45 -10.83 -6.60
N ARG A 126 -22.28 -11.32 -6.97
CA ARG A 126 -22.16 -12.59 -7.70
C ARG A 126 -22.44 -13.75 -6.78
N ASP A 127 -23.37 -14.59 -7.19
CA ASP A 127 -23.50 -15.96 -6.68
C ASP A 127 -22.37 -16.79 -7.29
N THR A 128 -21.42 -17.22 -6.46
CA THR A 128 -20.20 -17.89 -6.94
C THR A 128 -20.35 -19.41 -6.95
N ASN A 129 -21.38 -19.92 -6.27
CA ASN A 129 -21.64 -21.34 -6.13
C ASN A 129 -22.84 -21.81 -7.00
N ASN A 130 -23.62 -20.86 -7.54
CA ASN A 130 -24.81 -21.03 -8.38
C ASN A 130 -26.01 -21.71 -7.67
N ASP A 131 -26.19 -21.48 -6.37
CA ASP A 131 -27.32 -21.99 -5.58
C ASP A 131 -28.55 -21.04 -5.57
N GLY A 132 -28.42 -19.86 -6.15
CA GLY A 132 -29.48 -18.85 -6.26
C GLY A 132 -29.63 -17.96 -5.02
N ALA A 133 -28.76 -18.10 -4.02
CA ALA A 133 -28.70 -17.23 -2.85
C ALA A 133 -27.36 -16.48 -2.80
N ILE A 134 -27.33 -15.35 -2.10
CA ILE A 134 -26.08 -14.63 -1.78
C ILE A 134 -25.82 -14.81 -0.29
N LEU A 135 -24.91 -15.73 0.02
CA LEU A 135 -24.59 -16.16 1.38
C LEU A 135 -23.08 -16.10 1.64
N ASP A 136 -22.68 -16.40 2.88
CA ASP A 136 -21.28 -16.26 3.32
C ASP A 136 -20.26 -17.09 2.51
N ASN A 137 -20.73 -18.19 1.89
CA ASN A 137 -19.98 -19.06 1.00
C ASN A 137 -19.79 -18.48 -0.42
N ASP A 138 -20.34 -17.29 -0.73
CA ASP A 138 -20.09 -16.58 -1.99
C ASP A 138 -18.92 -15.60 -1.95
N ARG A 139 -18.28 -15.48 -0.79
CA ARG A 139 -17.06 -14.69 -0.67
C ARG A 139 -15.92 -15.42 -1.35
N VAL A 140 -15.13 -14.67 -2.12
CA VAL A 140 -13.97 -15.20 -2.83
C VAL A 140 -12.75 -14.31 -2.61
N VAL A 141 -11.58 -14.86 -2.90
CA VAL A 141 -10.34 -14.09 -2.86
C VAL A 141 -10.23 -13.23 -4.11
N VAL A 142 -10.17 -11.91 -3.91
CA VAL A 142 -10.27 -10.91 -5.00
C VAL A 142 -9.01 -10.04 -5.15
N GLY A 143 -7.91 -10.45 -4.52
CA GLY A 143 -6.63 -9.77 -4.58
C GLY A 143 -5.90 -9.82 -3.25
N SER A 144 -4.79 -9.09 -3.13
CA SER A 144 -4.00 -9.00 -1.91
C SER A 144 -3.50 -7.59 -1.65
N ALA A 145 -3.34 -7.25 -0.37
CA ALA A 145 -2.66 -6.05 0.07
C ALA A 145 -1.14 -6.08 -0.24
N ILE A 146 -0.56 -7.25 -0.40
CA ILE A 146 0.87 -7.43 -0.71
C ILE A 146 1.11 -7.18 -2.21
N PRO A 147 2.02 -6.25 -2.58
CA PRO A 147 2.30 -5.97 -3.98
C PRO A 147 3.06 -7.12 -4.63
N LYS A 148 2.90 -7.26 -5.95
CA LYS A 148 3.69 -8.20 -6.76
C LYS A 148 5.03 -7.61 -7.15
N PHE A 149 5.08 -6.30 -7.32
CA PHE A 149 6.29 -5.55 -7.67
C PHE A 149 6.51 -4.40 -6.70
N ILE A 150 7.74 -4.25 -6.23
CA ILE A 150 8.22 -3.10 -5.48
C ILE A 150 9.38 -2.53 -6.27
N TYR A 151 9.39 -1.24 -6.54
CA TYR A 151 10.43 -0.65 -7.37
C TYR A 151 10.80 0.76 -6.90
N GLY A 152 12.03 1.14 -7.20
CA GLY A 152 12.56 2.46 -6.94
C GLY A 152 13.58 2.82 -8.00
N TYR A 153 13.72 4.11 -8.28
CA TYR A 153 14.77 4.59 -9.16
C TYR A 153 15.15 6.02 -8.81
N ASN A 154 16.40 6.35 -9.10
CA ASN A 154 16.97 7.66 -8.86
C ASN A 154 17.65 8.17 -10.12
N LEU A 155 17.50 9.46 -10.36
CA LEU A 155 18.20 10.18 -11.42
C LEU A 155 19.00 11.30 -10.78
N ASN A 156 20.32 11.29 -10.97
CA ASN A 156 21.17 12.41 -10.60
C ASN A 156 21.71 13.04 -11.88
N LEU A 157 21.55 14.34 -12.02
CA LEU A 157 22.03 15.13 -13.14
C LEU A 157 22.96 16.19 -12.56
N LYS A 158 24.13 16.35 -13.15
CA LYS A 158 25.06 17.42 -12.82
C LYS A 158 25.34 18.22 -14.08
N TYR A 159 25.19 19.53 -13.98
CA TYR A 159 25.57 20.47 -15.03
C TYR A 159 26.34 21.64 -14.42
N LYS A 160 27.66 21.66 -14.66
CA LYS A 160 28.59 22.64 -14.10
C LYS A 160 28.45 22.76 -12.57
N ALA A 161 27.87 23.86 -12.09
CA ALA A 161 27.69 24.15 -10.68
C ALA A 161 26.38 23.59 -10.10
N PHE A 162 25.46 23.11 -10.94
CA PHE A 162 24.16 22.62 -10.54
C PHE A 162 24.14 21.10 -10.42
N ASP A 163 23.53 20.59 -9.35
CA ASP A 163 23.18 19.19 -9.20
C ASP A 163 21.65 19.07 -9.03
N LEU A 164 21.03 18.13 -9.73
CA LEU A 164 19.63 17.78 -9.58
C LEU A 164 19.53 16.29 -9.26
N GLY A 165 19.02 15.96 -8.07
CA GLY A 165 18.73 14.59 -7.65
C GLY A 165 17.23 14.36 -7.58
N LEU A 166 16.73 13.32 -8.24
CA LEU A 166 15.35 12.87 -8.20
C LEU A 166 15.29 11.44 -7.66
N ASN A 167 14.36 11.16 -6.75
CA ASN A 167 14.15 9.82 -6.20
C ASN A 167 12.68 9.44 -6.30
N PHE A 168 12.42 8.30 -6.93
CA PHE A 168 11.11 7.74 -7.15
C PHE A 168 10.99 6.38 -6.47
N ASN A 169 9.80 6.08 -5.96
CA ASN A 169 9.44 4.76 -5.47
C ASN A 169 8.01 4.41 -5.87
N GLY A 170 7.71 3.12 -5.94
CA GLY A 170 6.37 2.66 -6.25
C GLY A 170 6.17 1.18 -5.96
N VAL A 171 4.91 0.79 -6.03
CA VAL A 171 4.48 -0.60 -5.96
C VAL A 171 3.44 -0.88 -7.03
N ALA A 172 3.30 -2.14 -7.43
CA ALA A 172 2.28 -2.56 -8.37
C ALA A 172 1.70 -3.94 -8.05
N GLY A 173 0.42 -4.11 -8.39
CA GLY A 173 -0.30 -5.38 -8.30
C GLY A 173 -0.96 -5.67 -6.94
N ASN A 174 -0.83 -4.76 -5.97
CA ASN A 174 -1.61 -4.78 -4.73
C ASN A 174 -2.99 -4.12 -4.92
N LYS A 175 -3.89 -4.44 -4.00
CA LYS A 175 -5.19 -3.80 -3.83
C LYS A 175 -5.23 -3.03 -2.52
N VAL A 176 -6.10 -2.02 -2.47
CA VAL A 176 -6.43 -1.26 -1.26
C VAL A 176 -7.93 -1.31 -1.06
N TYR A 177 -8.37 -1.68 0.14
CA TYR A 177 -9.77 -1.60 0.52
C TYR A 177 -10.05 -0.22 1.13
N ASN A 178 -10.83 0.59 0.43
CA ASN A 178 -11.19 1.93 0.83
C ASN A 178 -12.34 1.92 1.86
N HIS A 179 -12.00 1.60 3.11
CA HIS A 179 -12.95 1.59 4.21
C HIS A 179 -13.46 3.01 4.54
N THR A 180 -12.69 4.04 4.16
CA THR A 180 -13.11 5.45 4.20
C THR A 180 -14.34 5.71 3.32
N ASN A 181 -14.31 5.34 2.03
CA ASN A 181 -15.45 5.46 1.13
C ASN A 181 -16.66 4.67 1.65
N MET A 182 -16.43 3.43 2.09
CA MET A 182 -17.48 2.59 2.68
C MET A 182 -18.17 3.25 3.87
N THR A 183 -17.43 3.95 4.72
CA THR A 183 -17.93 4.44 6.00
C THR A 183 -18.44 5.87 5.95
N LEU A 184 -17.74 6.78 5.27
CA LEU A 184 -18.04 8.22 5.30
C LEU A 184 -18.75 8.74 4.06
N PHE A 185 -18.62 8.05 2.92
CA PHE A 185 -19.07 8.56 1.63
C PHE A 185 -20.12 7.66 0.97
N SER A 186 -20.81 6.83 1.76
CA SER A 186 -21.96 6.05 1.27
C SER A 186 -23.16 6.94 0.94
N LYS A 187 -23.98 6.54 -0.04
CA LYS A 187 -25.18 7.28 -0.47
C LYS A 187 -26.17 7.52 0.68
N ALA A 188 -26.30 6.57 1.61
CA ALA A 188 -27.15 6.67 2.78
C ALA A 188 -26.83 7.88 3.69
N LEU A 189 -25.59 8.36 3.70
CA LEU A 189 -25.17 9.51 4.50
C LEU A 189 -25.58 10.86 3.90
N LEU A 190 -25.88 10.91 2.60
CA LEU A 190 -26.44 12.12 1.97
C LEU A 190 -27.80 12.50 2.58
N ALA A 191 -28.60 11.50 2.99
CA ALA A 191 -29.87 11.73 3.68
C ALA A 191 -29.70 12.37 5.07
N LYS A 192 -28.49 12.35 5.63
CA LYS A 192 -28.13 13.00 6.90
C LYS A 192 -27.41 14.34 6.69
N SER A 193 -27.40 14.86 5.46
CA SER A 193 -26.71 16.10 5.07
C SER A 193 -25.19 16.07 5.32
N ASN A 194 -24.57 14.88 5.26
CA ASN A 194 -23.12 14.76 5.32
C ASN A 194 -22.48 15.14 3.97
N ASN A 195 -21.27 15.70 4.02
CA ASN A 195 -20.43 15.85 2.84
C ASN A 195 -20.03 14.46 2.31
N ALA A 196 -20.08 14.29 0.99
CA ALA A 196 -19.65 13.07 0.32
C ALA A 196 -18.82 13.35 -0.93
N THR A 197 -18.12 12.33 -1.40
CA THR A 197 -17.42 12.34 -2.69
C THR A 197 -18.36 11.90 -3.82
N ASP A 198 -17.88 11.97 -5.05
CA ASP A 198 -18.56 11.44 -6.24
C ASP A 198 -18.91 9.94 -6.13
N PHE A 199 -18.20 9.20 -5.28
CA PHE A 199 -18.52 7.81 -4.93
C PHE A 199 -19.98 7.62 -4.49
N ALA A 200 -20.54 8.55 -3.70
CA ALA A 200 -21.91 8.46 -3.19
C ALA A 200 -22.99 8.53 -4.28
N VAL A 201 -22.64 9.05 -5.46
CA VAL A 201 -23.55 9.29 -6.59
C VAL A 201 -23.12 8.53 -7.85
N GLN A 202 -22.17 7.59 -7.72
CA GLN A 202 -21.69 6.74 -8.82
C GLN A 202 -22.85 6.01 -9.52
N TYR A 203 -23.86 5.58 -8.75
CA TYR A 203 -25.07 4.93 -9.25
C TYR A 203 -26.29 5.83 -9.01
N PRO A 204 -26.80 6.52 -10.04
CA PRO A 204 -27.92 7.44 -9.89
C PRO A 204 -29.18 6.78 -9.29
N ASN A 205 -29.47 5.55 -9.69
CA ASN A 205 -30.64 4.77 -9.26
C ASN A 205 -30.47 4.07 -7.89
N GLU A 206 -29.30 4.12 -7.26
CA GLU A 206 -29.08 3.47 -5.96
C GLU A 206 -30.03 4.00 -4.88
N VAL A 207 -30.64 3.09 -4.11
CA VAL A 207 -31.52 3.47 -2.99
C VAL A 207 -30.73 3.79 -1.72
N LEU A 208 -31.26 4.71 -0.91
CA LEU A 208 -30.65 5.12 0.37
C LEU A 208 -30.59 4.00 1.41
N SER A 209 -31.39 2.95 1.25
CA SER A 209 -31.47 1.82 2.18
C SER A 209 -30.45 0.72 1.91
N ASN A 210 -29.58 0.86 0.90
CA ASN A 210 -28.53 -0.12 0.66
C ASN A 210 -27.59 -0.22 1.86
N ALA A 211 -27.33 -1.45 2.29
CA ALA A 211 -26.32 -1.73 3.29
C ALA A 211 -24.92 -1.61 2.67
N ASN A 212 -23.99 -1.05 3.45
CA ASN A 212 -22.57 -1.07 3.10
C ASN A 212 -22.04 -2.48 3.40
N ILE A 213 -21.89 -3.31 2.36
CA ILE A 213 -21.45 -4.71 2.51
C ILE A 213 -20.00 -4.84 2.03
N VAL A 214 -19.16 -5.52 2.81
CA VAL A 214 -17.77 -5.77 2.43
C VAL A 214 -17.70 -6.51 1.11
N SER A 215 -17.21 -5.82 0.08
CA SER A 215 -17.25 -6.28 -1.31
C SER A 215 -16.24 -5.55 -2.18
N THR A 216 -16.06 -6.03 -3.41
CA THR A 216 -15.18 -5.40 -4.41
C THR A 216 -15.60 -3.98 -4.79
N ARG A 217 -16.80 -3.51 -4.40
CA ARG A 217 -17.25 -2.12 -4.59
C ARG A 217 -16.28 -1.11 -3.97
N TYR A 218 -15.63 -1.47 -2.87
CA TYR A 218 -14.69 -0.63 -2.14
C TYR A 218 -13.22 -1.09 -2.32
N LEU A 219 -12.96 -2.02 -3.24
CA LEU A 219 -11.63 -2.56 -3.47
C LEU A 219 -11.01 -1.93 -4.71
N GLU A 220 -9.92 -1.21 -4.51
CA GLU A 220 -9.29 -0.37 -5.53
C GLU A 220 -7.87 -0.84 -5.86
N ASN A 221 -7.34 -0.36 -6.99
CA ASN A 221 -5.95 -0.61 -7.36
C ASN A 221 -5.03 0.21 -6.43
N GLY A 222 -4.12 -0.46 -5.73
CA GLY A 222 -3.16 0.16 -4.82
C GLY A 222 -1.81 0.50 -5.45
N SER A 223 -1.69 0.35 -6.78
CA SER A 223 -0.45 0.63 -7.49
C SER A 223 -0.22 2.13 -7.56
N PHE A 224 1.04 2.54 -7.37
CA PHE A 224 1.41 3.95 -7.46
C PHE A 224 2.88 4.15 -7.83
N LEU A 225 3.18 5.35 -8.31
CA LEU A 225 4.52 5.90 -8.45
C LEU A 225 4.57 7.26 -7.74
N ARG A 226 5.53 7.46 -6.84
CA ARG A 226 5.72 8.71 -6.10
C ARG A 226 7.08 9.32 -6.40
N LEU A 227 7.13 10.63 -6.60
CA LEU A 227 8.36 11.42 -6.47
C LEU A 227 8.59 11.74 -5.00
N ASN A 228 9.35 10.87 -4.33
CA ASN A 228 9.65 10.99 -2.90
C ASN A 228 10.45 12.24 -2.60
N ASN A 229 11.53 12.46 -3.35
CA ASN A 229 12.45 13.58 -3.13
C ASN A 229 12.93 14.16 -4.45
N ALA A 230 12.96 15.48 -4.55
CA ALA A 230 13.70 16.20 -5.58
C ALA A 230 14.56 17.27 -4.92
N THR A 231 15.85 17.27 -5.21
CA THR A 231 16.81 18.22 -4.66
C THR A 231 17.55 18.92 -5.79
N LEU A 232 17.42 20.24 -5.86
CA LEU A 232 18.26 21.09 -6.68
C LEU A 232 19.32 21.74 -5.81
N ALA A 233 20.59 21.53 -6.13
CA ALA A 233 21.72 22.14 -5.47
C ALA A 233 22.50 23.06 -6.41
N TYR A 234 22.99 24.16 -5.88
CA TYR A 234 23.94 25.05 -6.54
C TYR A 234 25.22 25.13 -5.70
N ASN A 235 26.32 24.61 -6.26
CA ASN A 235 27.65 24.67 -5.66
C ASN A 235 28.33 25.96 -6.10
N VAL A 236 28.60 26.85 -5.15
CA VAL A 236 29.22 28.14 -5.43
C VAL A 236 30.65 27.94 -5.92
N LYS A 237 31.01 28.58 -7.04
CA LYS A 237 32.40 28.63 -7.51
C LYS A 237 33.21 29.54 -6.60
N LEU A 238 34.05 28.95 -5.74
CA LEU A 238 34.86 29.70 -4.78
C LEU A 238 36.18 30.19 -5.37
N ALA A 239 36.74 29.49 -6.35
CA ALA A 239 38.00 29.85 -6.98
C ALA A 239 37.98 31.31 -7.48
N GLY A 240 38.98 32.10 -7.09
CA GLY A 240 39.07 33.53 -7.44
C GLY A 240 38.25 34.48 -6.55
N THR A 241 37.55 33.97 -5.54
CA THR A 241 36.81 34.79 -4.56
C THR A 241 37.51 34.83 -3.21
N LYS A 242 37.32 35.90 -2.43
CA LYS A 242 37.84 35.99 -1.04
C LYS A 242 37.25 34.91 -0.12
N LEU A 243 36.10 34.34 -0.48
CA LEU A 243 35.43 33.28 0.27
C LEU A 243 36.20 31.95 0.23
N ALA A 244 37.04 31.72 -0.78
CA ALA A 244 37.90 30.53 -0.86
C ALA A 244 38.93 30.44 0.27
N ASN A 245 39.22 31.55 0.96
CA ASN A 245 40.14 31.56 2.11
C ASN A 245 39.48 31.05 3.41
N VAL A 246 38.14 30.95 3.43
CA VAL A 246 37.36 30.64 4.63
C VAL A 246 36.56 29.35 4.47
N PHE A 247 36.15 29.02 3.24
CA PHE A 247 35.31 27.87 2.96
C PHE A 247 35.92 27.00 1.86
N GLN A 248 35.93 25.69 2.09
CA GLN A 248 36.21 24.65 1.08
C GLN A 248 35.02 24.41 0.15
N ARG A 249 33.78 24.53 0.65
CA ARG A 249 32.57 24.30 -0.14
C ARG A 249 31.39 25.10 0.41
N ILE A 250 30.62 25.69 -0.50
CA ILE A 250 29.31 26.29 -0.23
C ILE A 250 28.30 25.69 -1.22
N SER A 251 27.25 25.04 -0.70
CA SER A 251 26.16 24.49 -1.52
C SER A 251 24.82 25.01 -1.00
N LEU A 252 24.05 25.64 -1.89
CA LEU A 252 22.67 26.05 -1.64
C LEU A 252 21.76 24.95 -2.16
N ASN A 253 20.84 24.44 -1.34
CA ASN A 253 19.95 23.34 -1.71
C ASN A 253 18.49 23.76 -1.55
N LEU A 254 17.67 23.40 -2.53
CA LEU A 254 16.22 23.40 -2.45
C LEU A 254 15.74 21.95 -2.60
N THR A 255 15.12 21.41 -1.56
CA THR A 255 14.59 20.04 -1.55
C THR A 255 13.08 20.05 -1.42
N GLY A 256 12.39 19.39 -2.35
CA GLY A 256 10.98 19.05 -2.24
C GLY A 256 10.81 17.58 -1.84
N GLN A 257 9.93 17.31 -0.86
CA GLN A 257 9.55 15.96 -0.43
C GLN A 257 8.06 15.70 -0.72
N ASN A 258 7.73 14.47 -1.10
CA ASN A 258 6.37 14.03 -1.46
C ASN A 258 5.70 14.97 -2.49
N LEU A 259 6.42 15.25 -3.59
CA LEU A 259 5.98 16.26 -4.54
C LEU A 259 4.71 15.84 -5.29
N PHE A 260 4.66 14.61 -5.79
CA PHE A 260 3.46 14.04 -6.40
C PHE A 260 3.41 12.52 -6.26
N VAL A 261 2.20 11.97 -6.37
CA VAL A 261 1.91 10.55 -6.51
C VAL A 261 1.01 10.35 -7.72
N LEU A 262 1.32 9.35 -8.53
CA LEU A 262 0.50 8.89 -9.65
C LEU A 262 -0.15 7.58 -9.23
N THR A 263 -1.48 7.53 -9.20
CA THR A 263 -2.27 6.35 -8.80
C THR A 263 -3.69 6.47 -9.34
N ASP A 264 -4.34 5.33 -9.52
CA ASP A 264 -5.78 5.25 -9.79
C ASP A 264 -6.62 5.14 -8.50
N TYR A 265 -5.97 5.08 -7.33
CA TYR A 265 -6.64 5.03 -6.05
C TYR A 265 -7.39 6.35 -5.78
N THR A 266 -8.68 6.26 -5.45
CA THR A 266 -9.54 7.44 -5.24
C THR A 266 -9.45 8.04 -3.84
N GLY A 267 -8.83 7.35 -2.89
CA GLY A 267 -8.56 7.88 -1.55
C GLY A 267 -7.39 8.87 -1.51
N PHE A 268 -6.98 9.27 -0.31
CA PHE A 268 -5.99 10.34 -0.15
C PHE A 268 -4.55 9.93 -0.51
N ASP A 269 -4.14 8.73 -0.11
CA ASP A 269 -2.81 8.19 -0.39
C ASP A 269 -2.91 6.67 -0.56
N PRO A 270 -2.38 6.09 -1.66
CA PRO A 270 -2.43 4.65 -1.93
C PRO A 270 -1.52 3.83 -1.00
N GLU A 271 -0.59 4.47 -0.30
CA GLU A 271 0.30 3.81 0.64
C GLU A 271 -0.34 3.72 2.03
N VAL A 272 -1.24 2.76 2.18
CA VAL A 272 -2.03 2.56 3.40
C VAL A 272 -1.39 1.58 4.37
N ASN A 273 -1.09 2.09 5.57
CA ASN A 273 -0.75 1.29 6.73
C ASN A 273 -1.34 1.93 7.99
N THR A 274 -2.43 1.36 8.49
CA THR A 274 -3.16 1.92 9.65
C THR A 274 -2.69 1.33 10.99
N GLY A 275 -1.66 0.47 11.00
CA GLY A 275 -1.15 -0.17 12.23
C GLY A 275 -2.20 -1.00 12.98
N SER A 276 -3.35 -1.30 12.35
CA SER A 276 -4.44 -2.03 12.98
C SER A 276 -4.09 -3.52 13.06
N ALA A 277 -4.58 -4.21 14.07
CA ALA A 277 -4.45 -5.65 14.19
C ALA A 277 -5.79 -6.28 14.59
N ALA A 278 -6.00 -7.53 14.19
CA ALA A 278 -7.08 -8.37 14.70
C ALA A 278 -6.45 -9.64 15.29
N GLY A 279 -6.75 -9.94 16.56
CA GLY A 279 -6.14 -11.07 17.28
C GLY A 279 -4.61 -11.01 17.32
N GLY A 280 -4.04 -9.83 17.54
CA GLY A 280 -2.58 -9.62 17.53
C GLY A 280 -1.91 -9.71 16.15
N ILE A 281 -2.68 -9.93 15.08
CA ILE A 281 -2.17 -10.05 13.71
C ILE A 281 -2.34 -8.73 12.96
N GLN A 282 -1.23 -8.17 12.47
CA GLN A 282 -1.23 -6.94 11.70
C GLN A 282 -2.11 -7.05 10.44
N THR A 283 -2.98 -6.05 10.26
CA THR A 283 -3.78 -5.86 9.05
C THR A 283 -3.00 -5.07 8.00
N PHE A 284 -3.18 -5.39 6.73
CA PHE A 284 -2.58 -4.66 5.60
C PHE A 284 -3.65 -4.17 4.61
N GLY A 285 -3.37 -3.08 3.90
CA GLY A 285 -4.15 -2.66 2.72
C GLY A 285 -5.59 -2.21 2.98
N ILE A 286 -5.96 -1.86 4.21
CA ILE A 286 -7.27 -1.27 4.52
C ILE A 286 -7.05 0.21 4.85
N ASP A 287 -7.63 1.10 4.04
CA ASP A 287 -7.59 2.53 4.29
C ASP A 287 -8.63 2.93 5.33
N ARG A 288 -8.19 3.30 6.53
CA ARG A 288 -9.05 3.77 7.62
C ARG A 288 -8.74 5.22 7.95
N PHE A 289 -9.31 6.12 7.15
CA PHE A 289 -9.25 7.56 7.38
C PHE A 289 -7.81 8.09 7.41
N THR A 290 -6.92 7.48 6.62
CA THR A 290 -5.49 7.78 6.66
C THR A 290 -5.23 9.13 6.01
N TYR A 291 -4.54 10.03 6.73
CA TYR A 291 -4.11 11.30 6.15
C TYR A 291 -2.95 11.07 5.17
N PRO A 292 -2.90 11.84 4.06
CA PRO A 292 -1.80 11.75 3.11
C PRO A 292 -0.52 12.32 3.70
N ARG A 293 0.60 11.96 3.09
CA ARG A 293 1.91 12.53 3.45
C ARG A 293 1.95 14.03 3.14
N SER A 294 2.54 14.80 4.04
CA SER A 294 2.76 16.23 3.80
C SER A 294 3.78 16.47 2.69
N ARG A 295 3.48 17.45 1.83
CA ARG A 295 4.44 18.00 0.88
C ARG A 295 5.28 19.05 1.59
N THR A 296 6.60 18.89 1.54
CA THR A 296 7.53 19.76 2.27
C THR A 296 8.54 20.37 1.31
N PHE A 297 8.84 21.66 1.46
CA PHE A 297 9.92 22.35 0.76
C PHE A 297 10.95 22.83 1.78
N LEU A 298 12.21 22.48 1.58
CA LEU A 298 13.32 22.81 2.47
C LEU A 298 14.37 23.60 1.71
N LEU A 299 14.75 24.74 2.26
CA LEU A 299 15.91 25.51 1.84
C LEU A 299 17.04 25.24 2.83
N GLY A 300 18.20 24.85 2.33
CA GLY A 300 19.37 24.53 3.15
C GLY A 300 20.65 25.09 2.57
N VAL A 301 21.62 25.36 3.45
CA VAL A 301 22.97 25.75 3.07
C VAL A 301 23.95 24.78 3.72
N ASN A 302 24.78 24.14 2.91
CA ASN A 302 25.88 23.30 3.39
C ASN A 302 27.18 24.08 3.25
N LEU A 303 27.87 24.29 4.37
CA LEU A 303 29.17 24.95 4.46
C LEU A 303 30.22 23.93 4.90
N THR A 304 31.37 23.93 4.22
CA THR A 304 32.57 23.21 4.62
C THR A 304 33.68 24.23 4.75
N PHE A 305 34.35 24.26 5.91
CA PHE A 305 35.40 25.21 6.27
C PHE A 305 36.77 24.66 5.88
#